data_AF-A0A7Y2MUA9-F1
#
_entry.id   AF-A0A7Y2MUA9-F1
#
_cell.length_a   1.000
_cell.length_b   1.000
_cell.length_c   1.000
_cell.angle_alpha   90.00
_cell.angle_beta   90.00
_cell.angle_gamma   90.00
#
_symmetry.space_group_name_H-M   'P 1'
#
loop_
_entity.id
_entity.type
_entity.pdbx_description
1 polymer ?
#
loop_
_entity_poly.entity_id
_entity_poly.type
_entity_poly.pdbx_seq_one_letter_code
_entity_poly.pdbx_strand_id
1 'polypeptide(L)'
;LLEAGADLEAATYVVTVPEMQAAMSRASQVRAAVLDSLAAEAGVDRVLFRPTPEQVERAVRKANEVNPAAGVAAPGMPEFEDPDVGGGGGTGYAALVGRQGGLTALLHAVREGHAQSAAVLMDAGADIDAVSRGDHTSPLLIAMLNGHFDLGLELLERGANPDLASDAGATPLYAALNTHWAPKARYPQQQAYTQQRADYLRVMRALLEAGADPNPRLTRHLWYMGYTFDQLDVDTRGATPFWRAAYATDVPAMELLVEYGADATLATIAREPRQRPGEPAADPSGLPPVREGDPAVPPLHAASGVGYGEGFAGNAHRHVEGGWLPSVRYLVEAHGADVNARDLNGYTALHHAAARGDNELIEYLVSRGADPLVVSRRGQTTVDMANGPVQRISPFPETIALLESMGAKNNHNCQSC
;
A
#
# COMPACT_ATOMS: atom_id res chain seq x y z
N LEU A 1 26.31 8.46 29.34
CA LEU A 1 26.10 7.09 28.79
C LEU A 1 27.18 6.74 27.79
N LEU A 2 27.35 7.54 26.73
CA LEU A 2 28.41 7.33 25.74
C LEU A 2 29.82 7.41 26.35
N GLU A 3 30.08 8.42 27.18
CA GLU A 3 31.33 8.52 27.97
C GLU A 3 31.54 7.33 28.93
N ALA A 4 30.47 6.63 29.30
CA ALA A 4 30.51 5.45 30.14
C ALA A 4 30.57 4.12 29.33
N GLY A 5 30.78 4.20 28.01
CA GLY A 5 30.95 3.03 27.14
C GLY A 5 29.65 2.37 26.68
N ALA A 6 28.54 3.10 26.59
CA ALA A 6 27.31 2.57 26.01
C ALA A 6 27.52 2.15 24.55
N ASP A 7 27.03 0.95 24.19
CA ASP A 7 27.11 0.40 22.85
C ASP A 7 26.11 1.08 21.91
N LEU A 8 26.63 1.73 20.86
CA LEU A 8 25.84 2.42 19.84
C LEU A 8 25.12 1.44 18.89
N GLU A 9 25.66 0.23 18.75
CA GLU A 9 25.17 -0.83 17.86
C GLU A 9 24.19 -1.79 18.56
N ALA A 10 23.94 -1.55 19.86
CA ALA A 10 22.92 -2.26 20.60
C ALA A 10 21.55 -2.06 19.94
N ALA A 11 20.92 -3.17 19.57
CA ALA A 11 19.67 -3.17 18.83
C ALA A 11 18.58 -3.99 19.54
N THR A 12 17.32 -3.61 19.33
CA THR A 12 16.16 -4.37 19.79
C THR A 12 16.09 -5.76 19.14
N TYR A 13 15.36 -6.69 19.76
CA TYR A 13 15.16 -8.02 19.17
C TYR A 13 14.35 -7.96 17.87
N VAL A 14 14.68 -8.86 16.95
CA VAL A 14 13.90 -9.08 15.72
C VAL A 14 12.82 -10.11 15.98
N VAL A 15 11.61 -9.82 15.52
CA VAL A 15 10.45 -10.72 15.58
C VAL A 15 10.00 -11.05 14.15
N THR A 16 9.84 -12.33 13.87
CA THR A 16 9.21 -12.82 12.63
C THR A 16 7.69 -12.79 12.80
N VAL A 17 7.02 -11.85 12.12
CA VAL A 17 5.59 -11.58 12.30
C VAL A 17 4.72 -12.78 11.88
N PRO A 18 4.99 -13.49 10.76
CA PRO A 18 4.26 -14.72 10.42
C PRO A 18 4.33 -15.81 11.50
N GLU A 19 5.51 -16.04 12.08
CA GLU A 19 5.69 -17.04 13.13
C GLU A 19 4.95 -16.67 14.42
N MET A 20 5.00 -15.38 14.77
CA MET A 20 4.27 -14.83 15.92
C MET A 20 2.76 -15.00 15.74
N GLN A 21 2.21 -14.65 14.57
CA GLN A 21 0.79 -14.84 14.30
C GLN A 21 0.39 -16.32 14.34
N ALA A 22 1.19 -17.21 13.73
CA ALA A 22 0.95 -18.65 13.79
C ALA A 22 0.93 -19.17 15.23
N ALA A 23 1.82 -18.67 16.09
CA ALA A 23 1.82 -18.98 17.52
C ALA A 23 0.56 -18.48 18.24
N MET A 24 0.15 -17.23 17.99
CA MET A 24 -1.07 -16.65 18.57
C MET A 24 -2.33 -17.41 18.14
N SER A 25 -2.42 -17.82 16.87
CA SER A 25 -3.53 -18.63 16.35
C SER A 25 -3.61 -19.99 17.05
N ARG A 26 -2.48 -20.69 17.21
CA ARG A 26 -2.42 -21.96 17.98
C ARG A 26 -2.88 -21.77 19.43
N ALA A 27 -2.37 -20.73 20.10
CA ALA A 27 -2.75 -20.42 21.48
C ALA A 27 -4.26 -20.12 21.60
N SER A 28 -4.82 -19.41 20.62
CA SER A 28 -6.27 -19.13 20.56
C SER A 28 -7.09 -20.41 20.39
N GLN A 29 -6.68 -21.33 19.52
CA GLN A 29 -7.33 -22.62 19.32
C GLN A 29 -7.29 -23.48 20.59
N VAL A 30 -6.14 -23.55 21.28
CA VAL A 30 -6.02 -24.27 22.55
C VAL A 30 -6.93 -23.67 23.62
N ARG A 31 -6.95 -22.33 23.74
CA ARG A 31 -7.86 -21.64 24.66
C ARG A 31 -9.32 -21.94 24.34
N ALA A 32 -9.70 -21.91 23.07
CA ALA A 32 -11.05 -22.23 22.62
C ALA A 32 -11.43 -23.67 22.99
N ALA A 33 -10.58 -24.65 22.68
CA ALA A 33 -10.81 -26.05 22.99
C ALA A 33 -10.99 -26.33 24.49
N VAL A 34 -10.18 -25.68 25.36
CA VAL A 34 -10.34 -25.83 26.82
C VAL A 34 -11.70 -25.29 27.27
N LEU A 35 -12.12 -24.14 26.74
CA LEU A 35 -13.40 -23.54 27.10
C LEU A 35 -14.60 -24.31 26.49
N ASP A 36 -14.44 -24.90 25.31
CA ASP A 36 -15.44 -25.80 24.70
C ASP A 36 -15.64 -27.05 25.56
N SER A 37 -14.54 -27.64 26.06
CA SER A 37 -14.58 -28.76 27.01
C SER A 37 -15.33 -28.38 28.29
N LEU A 38 -15.02 -27.21 28.87
CA LEU A 38 -15.67 -26.73 30.09
C LEU A 38 -17.17 -26.44 29.89
N ALA A 39 -17.55 -25.92 28.72
CA ALA A 39 -18.95 -25.72 28.35
C ALA A 39 -19.70 -27.06 28.24
N ALA A 40 -19.07 -28.04 27.58
CA ALA A 40 -19.61 -29.39 27.45
C ALA A 40 -19.76 -30.10 28.80
N GLU A 41 -18.78 -29.98 29.69
CA GLU A 41 -18.83 -30.48 31.07
C GLU A 41 -19.98 -29.86 31.88
N ALA A 42 -20.28 -28.59 31.64
CA ALA A 42 -21.41 -27.89 32.25
C ALA A 42 -22.76 -28.22 31.61
N GLY A 43 -22.79 -28.92 30.46
CA GLY A 43 -24.00 -29.19 29.70
C GLY A 43 -24.63 -27.95 29.07
N VAL A 44 -23.84 -26.90 28.82
CA VAL A 44 -24.30 -25.61 28.29
C VAL A 44 -23.73 -25.38 26.90
N ASP A 45 -24.54 -24.83 26.00
CA ASP A 45 -24.07 -24.37 24.68
C ASP A 45 -22.90 -23.38 24.83
N ARG A 46 -21.88 -23.53 23.98
CA ARG A 46 -20.68 -22.69 23.99
C ARG A 46 -20.98 -21.19 23.94
N VAL A 47 -21.99 -20.78 23.19
CA VAL A 47 -22.39 -19.38 23.04
C VAL A 47 -22.97 -18.81 24.35
N LEU A 48 -23.64 -19.66 25.12
CA LEU A 48 -24.29 -19.32 26.39
C LEU A 48 -23.37 -19.50 27.60
N PHE A 49 -22.29 -20.29 27.46
CA PHE A 49 -21.34 -20.54 28.53
C PHE A 49 -20.66 -19.24 29.01
N ARG A 50 -20.60 -19.07 30.33
CA ARG A 50 -19.96 -17.93 31.01
C ARG A 50 -18.90 -18.47 31.97
N PRO A 51 -17.62 -18.56 31.55
CA PRO A 51 -16.57 -19.13 32.38
C PRO A 51 -16.25 -18.24 33.59
N THR A 52 -15.90 -18.86 34.72
CA THR A 52 -15.37 -18.14 35.89
C THR A 52 -13.95 -17.63 35.62
N PRO A 53 -13.44 -16.66 36.40
CA PRO A 53 -12.05 -16.22 36.31
C PRO A 53 -11.04 -17.37 36.37
N GLU A 54 -11.24 -18.38 37.23
CA GLU A 54 -10.36 -19.54 37.35
C GLU A 54 -10.39 -20.44 36.10
N GLN A 55 -11.57 -20.59 35.49
CA GLN A 55 -11.73 -21.33 34.24
C GLN A 55 -11.06 -20.61 33.06
N VAL A 56 -11.15 -19.28 33.02
CA VAL A 56 -10.40 -18.45 32.06
C VAL A 56 -8.91 -18.59 32.31
N GLU A 57 -8.45 -18.50 33.56
CA GLU A 57 -7.04 -18.64 33.91
C GLU A 57 -6.48 -20.01 33.50
N ARG A 58 -7.23 -21.10 33.74
CA ARG A 58 -6.87 -22.44 33.28
C ARG A 58 -6.70 -22.49 31.75
N ALA A 59 -7.64 -21.91 31.01
CA ALA A 59 -7.57 -21.87 29.55
C ALA A 59 -6.39 -21.01 29.05
N VAL A 60 -6.09 -19.89 29.72
CA VAL A 60 -4.95 -19.02 29.40
C VAL A 60 -3.62 -19.71 29.71
N ARG A 61 -3.46 -20.37 30.87
CA ARG A 61 -2.25 -21.14 31.19
C ARG A 61 -1.99 -22.21 30.12
N LYS A 62 -3.03 -22.96 29.74
CA LYS A 62 -2.91 -24.00 28.71
C LYS A 62 -2.53 -23.42 27.35
N ALA A 63 -3.10 -22.27 26.98
CA ALA A 63 -2.74 -21.57 25.75
C ALA A 63 -1.28 -21.07 25.76
N ASN A 64 -0.78 -20.63 26.91
CA ASN A 64 0.60 -20.17 27.05
C ASN A 64 1.64 -21.30 26.91
N GLU A 65 1.27 -22.57 27.16
CA GLU A 65 2.17 -23.72 26.92
C GLU A 65 2.52 -23.90 25.44
N VAL A 66 1.66 -23.47 24.52
CA VAL A 66 1.83 -23.59 23.06
C VAL A 66 2.15 -22.25 22.38
N ASN A 67 2.19 -21.17 23.17
CA ASN A 67 2.60 -19.85 22.73
C ASN A 67 4.07 -19.67 23.10
N PRO A 68 5.03 -19.94 22.21
CA PRO A 68 6.42 -19.63 22.53
C PRO A 68 6.52 -18.13 22.78
N ALA A 69 6.82 -17.77 24.02
CA ALA A 69 7.38 -16.47 24.30
C ALA A 69 8.70 -16.38 23.50
N ALA A 70 8.66 -15.66 22.37
CA ALA A 70 9.79 -15.34 21.52
C ALA A 70 10.60 -16.55 20.96
N GLY A 71 10.29 -16.95 19.72
CA GLY A 71 11.26 -17.60 18.83
C GLY A 71 10.96 -19.05 18.45
N VAL A 72 10.85 -19.28 17.15
CA VAL A 72 10.92 -20.55 16.40
C VAL A 72 9.66 -21.42 16.42
N ALA A 73 9.04 -21.55 15.24
CA ALA A 73 8.02 -22.56 14.95
C ALA A 73 8.63 -23.98 14.93
N ALA A 74 7.91 -24.98 15.45
CA ALA A 74 8.35 -26.38 15.41
C ALA A 74 8.44 -26.91 13.96
N PRO A 75 9.43 -27.77 13.60
CA PRO A 75 9.57 -28.30 12.25
C PRO A 75 8.40 -29.22 11.84
N GLY A 76 7.92 -29.08 10.59
CA GLY A 76 6.97 -30.02 9.97
C GLY A 76 5.50 -29.60 9.93
N MET A 77 5.19 -28.32 10.18
CA MET A 77 3.81 -27.82 10.14
C MET A 77 3.44 -27.32 8.75
N PRO A 78 2.18 -27.53 8.29
CA PRO A 78 1.70 -26.98 7.03
C PRO A 78 1.76 -25.45 7.05
N GLU A 79 2.02 -24.89 5.87
CA GLU A 79 2.05 -23.45 5.64
C GLU A 79 0.70 -22.84 6.04
N PHE A 80 0.72 -21.75 6.80
CA PHE A 80 -0.50 -21.07 7.23
C PHE A 80 -1.02 -20.19 6.09
N GLU A 81 -2.19 -20.53 5.56
CA GLU A 81 -2.98 -19.63 4.72
C GLU A 81 -3.86 -18.75 5.60
N ASP A 82 -3.65 -17.43 5.51
CA ASP A 82 -4.41 -16.42 6.23
C ASP A 82 -5.85 -16.33 5.70
N PRO A 83 -6.88 -16.61 6.52
CA PRO A 83 -8.28 -16.54 6.09
C PRO A 83 -8.83 -15.11 6.00
N ASP A 84 -8.14 -14.10 6.55
CA ASP A 84 -8.54 -12.68 6.49
C ASP A 84 -8.06 -11.97 5.21
N VAL A 85 -7.57 -12.73 4.21
CA VAL A 85 -7.44 -12.28 2.82
C VAL A 85 -8.85 -12.17 2.23
N GLY A 86 -9.59 -11.15 2.68
CA GLY A 86 -10.90 -10.81 2.17
C GLY A 86 -10.79 -10.39 0.72
N GLY A 87 -10.92 -11.34 -0.21
CA GLY A 87 -11.31 -11.12 -1.60
C GLY A 87 -10.58 -10.05 -2.41
N GLY A 88 -9.41 -9.56 -1.99
CA GLY A 88 -8.65 -8.51 -2.67
C GLY A 88 -7.17 -8.79 -2.50
N GLY A 89 -6.52 -9.19 -3.58
CA GLY A 89 -5.09 -9.03 -3.87
C GLY A 89 -4.01 -9.54 -2.90
N GLY A 90 -4.03 -9.24 -1.61
CA GLY A 90 -2.88 -9.29 -0.70
C GLY A 90 -2.29 -10.67 -0.39
N THR A 91 -0.96 -10.71 -0.21
CA THR A 91 -0.36 -11.61 0.79
C THR A 91 -0.84 -11.12 2.16
N GLY A 92 -1.20 -11.99 3.11
CA GLY A 92 -1.71 -11.58 4.43
C GLY A 92 -0.81 -10.56 5.13
N TYR A 93 -1.36 -9.75 6.04
CA TYR A 93 -0.66 -8.63 6.69
C TYR A 93 0.74 -9.03 7.20
N ALA A 94 0.87 -10.18 7.85
CA ALA A 94 2.15 -10.67 8.35
C ALA A 94 3.18 -10.97 7.26
N ALA A 95 2.76 -11.42 6.09
CA ALA A 95 3.65 -11.67 4.97
C ALA A 95 4.17 -10.35 4.34
N LEU A 96 3.35 -9.29 4.36
CA LEU A 96 3.80 -7.96 3.92
C LEU A 96 4.80 -7.34 4.89
N VAL A 97 4.61 -7.52 6.20
CA VAL A 97 5.54 -7.02 7.22
C VAL A 97 6.82 -7.89 7.29
N GLY A 98 6.68 -9.22 7.27
CA GLY A 98 7.79 -10.16 7.38
C GLY A 98 8.45 -10.15 8.75
N ARG A 99 9.42 -9.26 8.96
CA ARG A 99 10.23 -9.14 10.18
C ARG A 99 10.20 -7.71 10.71
N GLN A 100 10.16 -7.55 12.02
CA GLN A 100 10.16 -6.25 12.68
C GLN A 100 11.16 -6.20 13.83
N GLY A 101 11.65 -5.01 14.18
CA GLY A 101 12.63 -4.83 15.26
C GLY A 101 14.06 -4.71 14.74
N GLY A 102 15.05 -4.89 15.62
CA GLY A 102 16.45 -4.67 15.23
C GLY A 102 16.85 -3.19 15.14
N LEU A 103 16.14 -2.30 15.84
CA LEU A 103 16.43 -0.88 15.84
C LEU A 103 17.55 -0.54 16.83
N THR A 104 18.57 0.18 16.35
CA THR A 104 19.62 0.81 17.16
C THR A 104 19.11 2.07 17.87
N ALA A 105 19.93 2.66 18.73
CA ALA A 105 19.61 3.94 19.37
C ALA A 105 19.36 5.06 18.34
N LEU A 106 20.14 5.11 17.26
CA LEU A 106 19.97 6.11 16.20
C LEU A 106 18.64 5.95 15.48
N LEU A 107 18.29 4.71 15.09
CA LEU A 107 17.00 4.42 14.45
C LEU A 107 15.82 4.83 15.33
N HIS A 108 15.89 4.59 16.65
CA HIS A 108 14.88 5.07 17.58
C HIS A 108 14.82 6.59 17.65
N ALA A 109 15.97 7.27 17.82
CA ALA A 109 16.00 8.73 17.88
C ALA A 109 15.40 9.37 16.63
N VAL A 110 15.74 8.85 15.45
CA VAL A 110 15.26 9.36 14.16
C VAL A 110 13.78 9.05 13.95
N ARG A 111 13.30 7.84 14.29
CA ARG A 111 11.88 7.48 14.20
C ARG A 111 10.99 8.41 15.04
N GLU A 112 11.46 8.81 16.22
CA GLU A 112 10.73 9.73 17.10
C GLU A 112 10.97 11.22 16.76
N GLY A 113 11.86 11.53 15.82
CA GLY A 113 12.19 12.90 15.42
C GLY A 113 13.04 13.66 16.44
N HIS A 114 13.74 12.95 17.32
CA HIS A 114 14.62 13.54 18.34
C HIS A 114 15.95 13.99 17.74
N ALA A 115 15.93 15.09 16.97
CA ALA A 115 17.07 15.58 16.20
C ALA A 115 18.35 15.77 17.05
N GLN A 116 18.24 16.35 18.24
CA GLN A 116 19.39 16.53 19.14
C GLN A 116 20.01 15.20 19.59
N SER A 117 19.17 14.21 19.91
CA SER A 117 19.64 12.87 20.29
C SER A 117 20.30 12.17 19.10
N ALA A 118 19.71 12.29 17.91
CA ALA A 118 20.28 11.75 16.67
C ALA A 118 21.66 12.38 16.38
N ALA A 119 21.78 13.72 16.49
CA ALA A 119 23.03 14.43 16.34
C ALA A 119 24.11 13.94 17.30
N VAL A 120 23.80 13.84 18.60
CA VAL A 120 24.75 13.33 19.61
C VAL A 120 25.20 11.89 19.30
N LEU A 121 24.29 11.02 18.84
CA LEU A 121 24.62 9.65 18.47
C LEU A 121 25.54 9.59 17.25
N MET A 122 25.26 10.38 16.21
CA MET A 122 26.10 10.47 15.02
C MET A 122 27.48 11.08 15.33
N ASP A 123 27.53 12.14 16.13
CA ASP A 123 28.79 12.76 16.56
C ASP A 123 29.65 11.82 17.41
N ALA A 124 29.02 10.85 18.08
CA ALA A 124 29.69 9.77 18.80
C ALA A 124 30.09 8.57 17.93
N GLY A 125 29.80 8.62 16.62
CA GLY A 125 30.20 7.62 15.65
C GLY A 125 29.17 6.51 15.38
N ALA A 126 27.89 6.71 15.73
CA ALA A 126 26.84 5.80 15.28
C ALA A 126 26.78 5.81 13.74
N ASP A 127 26.72 4.64 13.13
CA ASP A 127 26.65 4.53 11.68
C ASP A 127 25.34 5.11 11.16
N ILE A 128 25.45 6.17 10.34
CA ILE A 128 24.33 6.93 9.78
C ILE A 128 23.47 6.09 8.83
N ASP A 129 24.05 5.00 8.30
CA ASP A 129 23.43 4.08 7.36
C ASP A 129 23.10 2.71 8.01
N ALA A 130 23.25 2.58 9.34
CA ALA A 130 22.90 1.35 10.05
C ALA A 130 21.41 1.04 9.94
N VAL A 131 21.08 0.04 9.11
CA VAL A 131 19.71 -0.39 8.86
C VAL A 131 19.14 -1.26 9.98
N SER A 132 17.82 -1.23 10.15
CA SER A 132 17.13 -2.13 11.07
C SER A 132 17.40 -3.60 10.69
N ARG A 133 17.60 -4.47 11.69
CA ARG A 133 17.82 -5.90 11.43
C ARG A 133 16.54 -6.66 11.02
N GLY A 134 15.38 -6.02 11.17
CA GLY A 134 14.08 -6.59 10.78
C GLY A 134 13.84 -6.49 9.28
N ASP A 135 13.70 -5.27 8.78
CA ASP A 135 13.25 -4.95 7.42
C ASP A 135 14.24 -4.09 6.62
N HIS A 136 15.48 -3.96 7.10
CA HIS A 136 16.54 -3.16 6.47
C HIS A 136 16.19 -1.68 6.25
N THR A 137 15.36 -1.12 7.12
CA THR A 137 15.03 0.30 7.08
C THR A 137 16.18 1.15 7.63
N SER A 138 16.71 2.07 6.82
CA SER A 138 17.79 3.01 7.21
C SER A 138 17.27 4.18 8.07
N PRO A 139 18.16 4.91 8.76
CA PRO A 139 17.79 6.14 9.46
C PRO A 139 17.15 7.19 8.54
N LEU A 140 17.68 7.40 7.33
CA LEU A 140 17.09 8.34 6.39
C LEU A 140 15.68 7.87 5.94
N LEU A 141 15.51 6.58 5.64
CA LEU A 141 14.20 6.03 5.28
C LEU A 141 13.18 6.16 6.41
N ILE A 142 13.55 5.83 7.66
CA ILE A 142 12.62 5.92 8.79
C ILE A 142 12.23 7.37 9.11
N ALA A 143 13.13 8.34 8.87
CA ALA A 143 12.79 9.76 8.95
C ALA A 143 11.67 10.12 7.95
N MET A 144 11.80 9.69 6.69
CA MET A 144 10.81 9.96 5.64
C MET A 144 9.46 9.30 5.92
N LEU A 145 9.48 8.03 6.36
CA LEU A 145 8.26 7.28 6.70
C LEU A 145 7.47 7.92 7.85
N ASN A 146 8.16 8.59 8.78
CA ASN A 146 7.53 9.27 9.92
C ASN A 146 7.31 10.77 9.69
N GLY A 147 7.74 11.29 8.53
CA GLY A 147 7.55 12.69 8.16
C GLY A 147 8.49 13.67 8.87
N HIS A 148 9.63 13.20 9.39
CA HIS A 148 10.66 14.05 10.01
C HIS A 148 11.56 14.65 8.94
N PHE A 149 10.98 15.46 8.06
CA PHE A 149 11.64 16.01 6.87
C PHE A 149 12.85 16.89 7.20
N ASP A 150 12.79 17.75 8.22
CA ASP A 150 13.93 18.59 8.59
C ASP A 150 15.10 17.73 9.10
N LEU A 151 14.81 16.71 9.92
CA LEU A 151 15.84 15.76 10.38
C LEU A 151 16.38 14.90 9.23
N GLY A 152 15.54 14.52 8.28
CA GLY A 152 15.97 13.79 7.10
C GLY A 152 16.92 14.59 6.21
N LEU A 153 16.66 15.89 6.05
CA LEU A 153 17.61 16.79 5.37
C LEU A 153 18.93 16.88 6.12
N GLU A 154 18.92 16.95 7.46
CA GLU A 154 20.16 16.93 8.26
C GLU A 154 20.94 15.61 8.08
N LEU A 155 20.25 14.46 8.05
CA LEU A 155 20.89 13.17 7.78
C LEU A 155 21.54 13.16 6.39
N LEU A 156 20.86 13.69 5.38
CA LEU A 156 21.37 13.78 4.01
C LEU A 156 22.58 14.73 3.92
N GLU A 157 22.53 15.89 4.58
CA GLU A 157 23.66 16.84 4.68
C GLU A 157 24.88 16.21 5.35
N ARG A 158 24.67 15.28 6.28
CA ARG A 158 25.73 14.49 6.94
C ARG A 158 26.21 13.29 6.12
N GLY A 159 25.67 13.08 4.92
CA GLY A 159 26.12 12.05 3.97
C GLY A 159 25.40 10.71 4.08
N ALA A 160 24.20 10.67 4.66
CA ALA A 160 23.36 9.46 4.62
C ALA A 160 23.07 9.03 3.17
N ASN A 161 23.11 7.72 2.91
CA ASN A 161 22.86 7.18 1.59
C ASN A 161 21.35 7.30 1.23
N PRO A 162 20.98 8.02 0.15
CA PRO A 162 19.59 8.25 -0.21
C PRO A 162 18.88 7.04 -0.84
N ASP A 163 19.59 5.95 -1.15
CA ASP A 163 19.06 4.78 -1.86
C ASP A 163 18.88 3.52 -1.00
N LEU A 164 19.20 3.58 0.29
CA LEU A 164 18.99 2.41 1.17
C LEU A 164 17.49 2.09 1.30
N ALA A 165 17.11 0.99 0.67
CA ALA A 165 15.73 0.52 0.61
C ALA A 165 15.41 -0.53 1.69
N SER A 166 14.15 -0.58 2.12
CA SER A 166 13.65 -1.68 2.95
C SER A 166 13.52 -3.00 2.17
N ASP A 167 13.22 -4.10 2.86
CA ASP A 167 12.90 -5.42 2.28
C ASP A 167 11.74 -5.38 1.25
N ALA A 168 10.92 -4.31 1.28
CA ALA A 168 9.84 -4.06 0.34
C ALA A 168 10.24 -3.20 -0.86
N GLY A 169 11.51 -2.79 -0.96
CA GLY A 169 12.03 -1.92 -2.01
C GLY A 169 11.66 -0.44 -1.85
N ALA A 170 11.15 -0.02 -0.69
CA ALA A 170 10.83 1.39 -0.45
C ALA A 170 12.11 2.16 -0.14
N THR A 171 12.41 3.19 -0.94
CA THR A 171 13.51 4.13 -0.72
C THR A 171 13.03 5.42 -0.01
N PRO A 172 13.94 6.22 0.56
CA PRO A 172 13.63 7.56 1.08
C PRO A 172 12.82 8.43 0.10
N LEU A 173 13.15 8.40 -1.19
CA LEU A 173 12.46 9.16 -2.22
C LEU A 173 10.99 8.74 -2.37
N TYR A 174 10.73 7.42 -2.45
CA TYR A 174 9.36 6.89 -2.48
C TYR A 174 8.61 7.24 -1.19
N ALA A 175 9.28 7.10 -0.03
CA ALA A 175 8.69 7.34 1.27
C ALA A 175 8.29 8.80 1.49
N ALA A 176 9.10 9.78 1.09
CA ALA A 176 8.78 11.21 1.24
C ALA A 176 7.45 11.57 0.55
N LEU A 177 7.29 11.13 -0.70
CA LEU A 177 6.06 11.32 -1.48
C LEU A 177 4.88 10.53 -0.90
N ASN A 178 5.11 9.26 -0.53
CA ASN A 178 4.07 8.44 0.04
C ASN A 178 3.56 9.00 1.38
N THR A 179 4.44 9.43 2.28
CA THR A 179 4.05 10.03 3.57
C THR A 179 3.17 11.25 3.38
N HIS A 180 3.47 12.08 2.38
CA HIS A 180 2.63 13.24 2.08
C HIS A 180 1.24 12.85 1.57
N TRP A 181 1.16 11.87 0.66
CA TRP A 181 -0.08 11.52 -0.06
C TRP A 181 -0.78 10.27 0.43
N ALA A 182 -0.29 9.59 1.46
CA ALA A 182 -0.92 8.36 1.95
C ALA A 182 -2.34 8.66 2.47
N PRO A 183 -3.31 7.76 2.21
CA PRO A 183 -4.61 7.80 2.86
C PRO A 183 -4.45 7.90 4.38
N LYS A 184 -5.21 8.80 5.01
CA LYS A 184 -5.15 9.02 6.46
C LYS A 184 -6.35 8.37 7.15
N ALA A 185 -6.07 7.66 8.23
CA ALA A 185 -7.11 7.14 9.11
C ALA A 185 -7.78 8.24 9.94
N ARG A 186 -8.98 7.95 10.49
CA ARG A 186 -9.68 8.81 11.46
C ARG A 186 -9.07 8.81 12.87
N TYR A 187 -8.08 7.95 13.12
CA TYR A 187 -7.31 7.92 14.37
C TYR A 187 -6.14 8.89 14.31
N PRO A 188 -5.64 9.41 15.44
CA PRO A 188 -4.41 10.20 15.48
C PRO A 188 -3.27 9.47 14.74
N GLN A 189 -2.67 10.15 13.77
CA GLN A 189 -1.51 9.68 13.00
C GLN A 189 -0.33 10.59 13.29
N GLN A 190 0.88 10.09 13.05
CA GLN A 190 2.06 10.93 12.97
C GLN A 190 1.85 11.98 11.88
N GLN A 191 1.75 13.24 12.27
CA GLN A 191 1.66 14.39 11.36
C GLN A 191 2.90 15.26 11.51
N ALA A 192 4.06 14.68 11.87
CA ALA A 192 5.28 15.44 12.07
C ALA A 192 5.59 16.32 10.86
N TYR A 193 5.37 15.79 9.65
CA TYR A 193 5.58 16.49 8.38
C TYR A 193 4.76 17.78 8.21
N THR A 194 3.60 17.93 8.86
CA THR A 194 2.79 19.16 8.77
C THR A 194 3.34 20.29 9.64
N GLN A 195 4.29 19.98 10.52
CA GLN A 195 4.94 20.91 11.44
C GLN A 195 6.42 21.15 11.08
N GLN A 196 6.92 20.49 10.02
CA GLN A 196 8.29 20.68 9.53
C GLN A 196 8.40 21.97 8.72
N ARG A 197 9.62 22.51 8.62
CA ARG A 197 9.91 23.65 7.74
C ARG A 197 10.05 23.22 6.28
N ALA A 198 10.65 22.05 6.04
CA ALA A 198 10.72 21.46 4.72
C ALA A 198 9.40 20.78 4.35
N ASP A 199 8.93 21.05 3.13
CA ASP A 199 7.88 20.25 2.50
C ASP A 199 8.47 19.04 1.77
N TYR A 200 7.59 18.15 1.31
CA TYR A 200 7.99 16.91 0.64
C TYR A 200 8.68 17.14 -0.71
N LEU A 201 8.30 18.18 -1.48
CA LEU A 201 8.95 18.47 -2.77
C LEU A 201 10.39 18.95 -2.58
N ARG A 202 10.62 19.78 -1.55
CA ARG A 202 11.98 20.19 -1.16
C ARG A 202 12.83 19.00 -0.77
N VAL A 203 12.27 18.06 0.00
CA VAL A 203 12.96 16.82 0.39
C VAL A 203 13.25 15.94 -0.82
N MET A 204 12.26 15.72 -1.70
CA MET A 204 12.45 14.95 -2.93
C MET A 204 13.57 15.53 -3.78
N ARG A 205 13.60 16.86 -3.96
CA ARG A 205 14.68 17.53 -4.70
C ARG A 205 16.03 17.30 -4.05
N ALA A 206 16.14 17.48 -2.73
CA ALA A 206 17.40 17.25 -2.02
C ALA A 206 17.89 15.80 -2.16
N LEU A 207 17.01 14.81 -2.06
CA LEU A 207 17.35 13.40 -2.27
C LEU A 207 17.89 13.15 -3.69
N LEU A 208 17.22 13.69 -4.71
CA LEU A 208 17.62 13.57 -6.10
C LEU A 208 18.97 14.27 -6.37
N GLU A 209 19.19 15.47 -5.81
CA GLU A 209 20.45 16.21 -5.88
C GLU A 209 21.60 15.46 -5.19
N ALA A 210 21.29 14.69 -4.13
CA ALA A 210 22.23 13.80 -3.45
C ALA A 210 22.47 12.48 -4.21
N GLY A 211 21.83 12.28 -5.36
CA GLY A 211 22.06 11.13 -6.25
C GLY A 211 21.10 9.96 -6.07
N ALA A 212 19.95 10.16 -5.40
CA ALA A 212 18.92 9.11 -5.33
C ALA A 212 18.48 8.64 -6.72
N ASP A 213 18.31 7.34 -6.90
CA ASP A 213 17.69 6.78 -8.09
C ASP A 213 16.22 7.25 -8.18
N PRO A 214 15.76 7.86 -9.29
CA PRO A 214 14.35 8.20 -9.47
C PRO A 214 13.46 7.01 -9.85
N ASN A 215 14.04 5.85 -10.18
CA ASN A 215 13.34 4.65 -10.68
C ASN A 215 13.35 3.40 -9.76
N PRO A 216 13.53 3.47 -8.43
CA PRO A 216 13.47 2.29 -7.59
C PRO A 216 12.07 1.68 -7.67
N ARG A 217 12.01 0.36 -7.67
CA ARG A 217 10.76 -0.40 -7.79
C ARG A 217 10.48 -1.12 -6.48
N LEU A 218 9.26 -0.94 -5.97
CA LEU A 218 8.79 -1.77 -4.85
C LEU A 218 8.83 -3.26 -5.20
N THR A 219 9.24 -4.10 -4.26
CA THR A 219 9.26 -5.57 -4.45
C THR A 219 7.96 -6.23 -4.00
N ARG A 220 7.14 -5.52 -3.20
CA ARG A 220 5.83 -5.94 -2.71
C ARG A 220 4.97 -4.72 -2.37
N HIS A 221 3.68 -4.93 -2.17
CA HIS A 221 2.80 -3.88 -1.64
C HIS A 221 3.27 -3.43 -0.25
N LEU A 222 3.20 -2.13 0.04
CA LEU A 222 3.59 -1.61 1.34
C LEU A 222 2.46 -1.80 2.35
N TRP A 223 2.73 -2.52 3.44
CA TRP A 223 1.73 -2.83 4.48
C TRP A 223 1.10 -1.57 5.11
N TYR A 224 1.82 -0.45 5.11
CA TYR A 224 1.37 0.84 5.64
C TYR A 224 0.76 1.79 4.60
N MET A 225 0.65 1.38 3.32
CA MET A 225 -0.13 2.14 2.33
C MET A 225 -1.64 1.92 2.46
N GLY A 226 -2.05 0.90 3.20
CA GLY A 226 -3.44 0.57 3.45
C GLY A 226 -3.98 1.13 4.78
N TYR A 227 -4.71 2.24 4.71
CA TYR A 227 -5.88 2.42 5.57
C TYR A 227 -6.89 1.34 5.12
N THR A 228 -7.31 0.45 6.04
CA THR A 228 -8.28 -0.66 5.84
C THR A 228 -7.82 -1.95 5.12
N PHE A 229 -6.69 -2.57 5.49
CA PHE A 229 -6.43 -3.98 5.12
C PHE A 229 -6.44 -4.29 3.59
N ASP A 230 -5.76 -3.49 2.75
CA ASP A 230 -5.70 -3.68 1.29
C ASP A 230 -7.03 -3.41 0.53
N GLN A 231 -7.98 -2.69 1.14
CA GLN A 231 -9.29 -2.39 0.54
C GLN A 231 -9.29 -1.34 -0.59
N LEU A 232 -8.12 -0.81 -0.98
CA LEU A 232 -7.99 0.01 -2.20
C LEU A 232 -8.04 -0.84 -3.46
N ASP A 233 -7.80 -2.16 -3.35
CA ASP A 233 -7.72 -3.10 -4.48
C ASP A 233 -6.67 -2.69 -5.54
N VAL A 234 -5.58 -2.03 -5.10
CA VAL A 234 -4.44 -1.62 -5.93
C VAL A 234 -3.14 -2.13 -5.31
N ASP A 235 -2.57 -3.17 -5.93
CA ASP A 235 -1.25 -3.67 -5.56
C ASP A 235 -0.16 -2.74 -6.11
N THR A 236 0.73 -2.28 -5.22
CA THR A 236 1.79 -1.31 -5.54
C THR A 236 3.14 -1.97 -5.81
N ARG A 237 3.21 -3.31 -5.84
CA ARG A 237 4.41 -4.02 -6.28
C ARG A 237 4.88 -3.51 -7.64
N GLY A 238 6.15 -3.19 -7.75
CA GLY A 238 6.75 -2.62 -8.96
C GLY A 238 6.51 -1.12 -9.15
N ALA A 239 5.72 -0.47 -8.28
CA ALA A 239 5.54 0.98 -8.35
C ALA A 239 6.88 1.70 -8.15
N THR A 240 7.07 2.77 -8.92
CA THR A 240 8.17 3.73 -8.79
C THR A 240 7.71 4.99 -8.04
N PRO A 241 8.63 5.89 -7.63
CA PRO A 241 8.26 7.23 -7.19
C PRO A 241 7.37 7.96 -8.20
N PHE A 242 7.66 7.81 -9.51
CA PHE A 242 6.84 8.42 -10.57
C PHE A 242 5.42 7.85 -10.60
N TRP A 243 5.28 6.52 -10.54
CA TRP A 243 3.97 5.89 -10.44
C TRP A 243 3.20 6.37 -9.22
N ARG A 244 3.88 6.52 -8.07
CA ARG A 244 3.26 7.01 -6.84
C ARG A 244 2.80 8.47 -6.95
N ALA A 245 3.53 9.31 -7.69
CA ALA A 245 3.17 10.70 -7.96
C ALA A 245 1.96 10.79 -8.89
N ALA A 246 1.94 9.97 -9.95
CA ALA A 246 0.79 9.81 -10.83
C ALA A 246 -0.47 9.38 -10.05
N TYR A 247 -0.34 8.41 -9.14
CA TYR A 247 -1.45 7.97 -8.27
C TYR A 247 -1.97 9.06 -7.32
N ALA A 248 -1.12 10.04 -6.97
CA ALA A 248 -1.51 11.22 -6.21
C ALA A 248 -2.02 12.38 -7.09
N THR A 249 -2.03 12.22 -8.41
CA THR A 249 -2.26 13.29 -9.41
C THR A 249 -1.31 14.49 -9.26
N ASP A 250 -0.11 14.25 -8.72
CA ASP A 250 0.87 15.26 -8.35
C ASP A 250 1.83 15.57 -9.51
N VAL A 251 1.40 16.48 -10.39
CA VAL A 251 2.19 16.92 -11.55
C VAL A 251 3.53 17.53 -11.15
N PRO A 252 3.63 18.45 -10.16
CA PRO A 252 4.93 18.97 -9.71
C PRO A 252 5.93 17.88 -9.30
N ALA A 253 5.48 16.84 -8.57
CA ALA A 253 6.34 15.72 -8.23
C ALA A 253 6.75 14.90 -9.46
N MET A 254 5.83 14.66 -10.41
CA MET A 254 6.14 13.97 -11.67
C MET A 254 7.16 14.73 -12.52
N GLU A 255 7.03 16.05 -12.63
CA GLU A 255 7.97 16.91 -13.36
C GLU A 255 9.36 16.88 -12.72
N LEU A 256 9.44 17.01 -11.39
CA LEU A 256 10.69 16.90 -10.64
C LEU A 256 11.35 15.53 -10.85
N LEU A 257 10.60 14.44 -10.82
CA LEU A 257 11.17 13.11 -11.02
C LEU A 257 11.72 12.94 -12.45
N VAL A 258 11.02 13.46 -13.46
CA VAL A 258 11.47 13.43 -14.87
C VAL A 258 12.72 14.30 -15.08
N GLU A 259 12.82 15.44 -14.40
CA GLU A 259 14.03 16.30 -14.41
C GLU A 259 15.31 15.50 -14.08
N TYR A 260 15.18 14.47 -13.23
CA TYR A 260 16.27 13.61 -12.80
C TYR A 260 16.31 12.22 -13.49
N GLY A 261 15.48 12.00 -14.50
CA GLY A 261 15.52 10.78 -15.33
C GLY A 261 14.55 9.67 -14.92
N ALA A 262 13.43 10.01 -14.25
CA ALA A 262 12.37 9.04 -14.04
C ALA A 262 11.75 8.53 -15.35
N ASP A 263 11.49 7.22 -15.42
CA ASP A 263 10.78 6.57 -16.51
C ASP A 263 9.27 6.58 -16.23
N ALA A 264 8.56 7.42 -16.99
CA ALA A 264 7.12 7.62 -16.90
C ALA A 264 6.28 6.45 -17.45
N THR A 265 6.91 5.39 -17.97
CA THR A 265 6.22 4.24 -18.56
C THR A 265 6.12 3.04 -17.62
N LEU A 266 6.87 3.08 -16.51
CA LEU A 266 6.99 1.95 -15.59
C LEU A 266 5.69 1.70 -14.81
N ALA A 267 5.02 0.60 -15.15
CA ALA A 267 3.85 0.10 -14.46
C ALA A 267 4.20 -0.66 -13.16
N THR A 268 3.20 -0.86 -12.30
CA THR A 268 3.25 -1.93 -11.28
C THR A 268 3.31 -3.31 -11.94
N ILE A 269 3.53 -4.35 -11.14
CA ILE A 269 3.74 -5.73 -11.59
C ILE A 269 2.56 -6.59 -11.13
N ALA A 270 2.02 -7.35 -12.05
CA ALA A 270 0.96 -8.30 -11.81
C ALA A 270 1.45 -9.47 -10.95
N ARG A 271 0.55 -9.93 -10.09
CA ARG A 271 0.74 -11.14 -9.28
C ARG A 271 0.09 -12.33 -9.96
N GLU A 272 0.36 -13.51 -9.42
CA GLU A 272 -0.36 -14.71 -9.79
C GLU A 272 -1.88 -14.45 -9.72
N PRO A 273 -2.62 -14.61 -10.85
CA PRO A 273 -4.05 -14.39 -10.87
C PRO A 273 -4.74 -15.37 -9.94
N ARG A 274 -5.51 -14.87 -8.97
CA ARG A 274 -6.39 -15.70 -8.16
C ARG A 274 -7.74 -15.78 -8.83
N GLN A 275 -8.09 -16.97 -9.33
CA GLN A 275 -9.44 -17.23 -9.83
C GLN A 275 -10.43 -17.21 -8.65
N ARG A 276 -11.36 -16.26 -8.64
CA ARG A 276 -12.33 -16.13 -7.55
C ARG A 276 -13.52 -17.06 -7.81
N PRO A 277 -14.13 -17.65 -6.76
CA PRO A 277 -15.37 -18.40 -6.92
C PRO A 277 -16.46 -17.51 -7.53
N GLY A 278 -16.98 -17.89 -8.70
CA GLY A 278 -18.04 -17.16 -9.40
C GLY A 278 -17.57 -16.23 -10.53
N GLU A 279 -16.26 -16.14 -10.81
CA GLU A 279 -15.78 -15.43 -12.01
C GLU A 279 -16.25 -16.14 -13.31
N PRO A 280 -16.68 -15.39 -14.34
CA PRO A 280 -17.09 -15.98 -15.60
C PRO A 280 -15.97 -16.82 -16.19
N ALA A 281 -16.30 -18.02 -16.69
CA ALA A 281 -15.32 -18.94 -17.26
C ALA A 281 -14.64 -18.42 -18.55
N ALA A 282 -15.19 -17.37 -19.18
CA ALA A 282 -14.67 -16.76 -20.40
C ALA A 282 -14.41 -15.27 -20.18
N ASP A 283 -13.18 -14.82 -20.48
CA ASP A 283 -12.78 -13.42 -20.52
C ASP A 283 -13.34 -12.77 -21.81
N PRO A 284 -14.33 -11.86 -21.71
CA PRO A 284 -14.96 -11.24 -22.87
C PRO A 284 -14.13 -10.10 -23.48
N SER A 285 -13.02 -9.70 -22.85
CA SER A 285 -12.18 -8.59 -23.32
C SER A 285 -11.31 -8.97 -24.54
N GLY A 286 -11.09 -10.26 -24.77
CA GLY A 286 -10.18 -10.76 -25.79
C GLY A 286 -8.70 -10.52 -25.50
N LEU A 287 -8.35 -10.02 -24.31
CA LEU A 287 -6.97 -9.79 -23.90
C LEU A 287 -6.27 -11.11 -23.54
N PRO A 288 -4.95 -11.23 -23.79
CA PRO A 288 -4.20 -12.40 -23.34
C PRO A 288 -4.29 -12.55 -21.81
N PRO A 289 -4.26 -13.79 -21.26
CA PRO A 289 -4.24 -13.99 -19.81
C PRO A 289 -3.06 -13.28 -19.16
N VAL A 290 -3.31 -12.65 -18.01
CA VAL A 290 -2.26 -12.01 -17.19
C VAL A 290 -1.40 -13.08 -16.53
N ARG A 291 -0.09 -12.89 -16.53
CA ARG A 291 0.88 -13.74 -15.83
C ARG A 291 1.54 -12.95 -14.71
N GLU A 292 2.05 -13.67 -13.71
CA GLU A 292 2.92 -13.06 -12.72
C GLU A 292 4.14 -12.42 -13.43
N GLY A 293 4.46 -11.19 -13.06
CA GLY A 293 5.54 -10.42 -13.69
C GLY A 293 5.09 -9.50 -14.83
N ASP A 294 3.89 -9.68 -15.39
CA ASP A 294 3.36 -8.79 -16.44
C ASP A 294 3.13 -7.36 -15.88
N PRO A 295 3.16 -6.31 -16.73
CA PRO A 295 2.70 -4.99 -16.34
C PRO A 295 1.25 -5.02 -15.83
N ALA A 296 1.01 -4.46 -14.64
CA ALA A 296 -0.30 -4.44 -14.02
C ALA A 296 -1.02 -3.11 -14.21
N VAL A 297 -0.54 -2.05 -13.56
CA VAL A 297 -1.17 -0.72 -13.58
C VAL A 297 -0.14 0.29 -14.07
N PRO A 298 -0.26 0.82 -15.30
CA PRO A 298 0.63 1.86 -15.79
C PRO A 298 0.32 3.22 -15.14
N PRO A 299 1.24 4.20 -15.19
CA PRO A 299 1.04 5.51 -14.57
C PRO A 299 -0.20 6.27 -15.07
N LEU A 300 -0.62 6.08 -16.32
CA LEU A 300 -1.87 6.65 -16.84
C LEU A 300 -3.10 6.19 -16.04
N HIS A 301 -3.17 4.91 -15.70
CA HIS A 301 -4.28 4.35 -14.94
C HIS A 301 -4.25 4.84 -13.50
N ALA A 302 -3.05 4.93 -12.92
CA ALA A 302 -2.84 5.54 -11.60
C ALA A 302 -3.35 6.98 -11.55
N ALA A 303 -3.02 7.79 -12.57
CA ALA A 303 -3.47 9.18 -12.70
C ALA A 303 -4.95 9.33 -13.10
N SER A 304 -5.61 8.28 -13.59
CA SER A 304 -7.03 8.31 -13.97
C SER A 304 -8.00 7.84 -12.88
N GLY A 305 -7.47 7.19 -11.83
CA GLY A 305 -8.23 6.75 -10.67
C GLY A 305 -8.41 5.24 -10.55
N VAL A 306 -7.40 4.43 -10.90
CA VAL A 306 -7.42 2.98 -10.62
C VAL A 306 -7.77 2.68 -9.16
N GLY A 307 -8.64 1.70 -8.92
CA GLY A 307 -9.17 1.34 -7.60
C GLY A 307 -10.33 2.24 -7.14
N TYR A 308 -10.53 3.40 -7.77
CA TYR A 308 -11.63 4.28 -7.45
C TYR A 308 -12.94 3.63 -7.81
N GLY A 309 -13.73 3.41 -6.79
CA GLY A 309 -15.04 2.82 -6.94
C GLY A 309 -15.13 1.33 -7.21
N GLU A 310 -14.04 0.60 -7.01
CA GLU A 310 -14.02 -0.87 -7.08
C GLU A 310 -13.74 -1.51 -5.71
N GLY A 311 -12.90 -0.88 -4.90
CA GLY A 311 -12.56 -1.34 -3.55
C GLY A 311 -13.52 -0.88 -2.46
N PHE A 312 -13.56 -1.61 -1.33
CA PHE A 312 -14.29 -1.22 -0.12
C PHE A 312 -13.87 0.16 0.42
N ALA A 313 -12.62 0.54 0.16
CA ALA A 313 -12.04 1.82 0.51
C ALA A 313 -11.67 2.67 -0.72
N GLY A 314 -12.19 2.35 -1.91
CA GLY A 314 -11.87 3.01 -3.18
C GLY A 314 -12.15 4.52 -3.23
N ASN A 315 -12.72 5.12 -2.19
CA ASN A 315 -12.87 6.58 -2.06
C ASN A 315 -11.91 7.20 -1.03
N ALA A 316 -11.01 6.41 -0.43
CA ALA A 316 -10.03 6.86 0.55
C ALA A 316 -8.72 7.37 -0.08
N HIS A 317 -8.66 7.43 -1.41
CA HIS A 317 -7.53 8.00 -2.14
C HIS A 317 -7.32 9.45 -1.72
N ARG A 318 -6.05 9.83 -1.52
CA ARG A 318 -5.68 11.22 -1.34
C ARG A 318 -4.84 11.65 -2.53
N HIS A 319 -5.28 12.71 -3.18
CA HIS A 319 -4.74 13.21 -4.42
C HIS A 319 -4.77 14.74 -4.43
N VAL A 320 -4.11 15.36 -5.41
CA VAL A 320 -4.18 16.81 -5.61
C VAL A 320 -5.61 17.19 -6.00
N GLU A 321 -6.17 18.21 -5.35
CA GLU A 321 -7.48 18.75 -5.70
C GLU A 321 -7.46 19.28 -7.13
N GLY A 322 -8.41 18.84 -7.96
CA GLY A 322 -8.45 19.18 -9.38
C GLY A 322 -7.31 18.57 -10.22
N GLY A 323 -6.51 17.65 -9.68
CA GLY A 323 -5.33 17.10 -10.35
C GLY A 323 -5.61 16.01 -11.41
N TRP A 324 -6.82 15.45 -11.45
CA TRP A 324 -7.16 14.32 -12.35
C TRP A 324 -6.90 14.64 -13.84
N LEU A 325 -7.54 15.69 -14.38
CA LEU A 325 -7.32 16.09 -15.76
C LEU A 325 -5.88 16.58 -16.02
N PRO A 326 -5.29 17.49 -15.21
CA PRO A 326 -3.90 17.92 -15.39
C PRO A 326 -2.88 16.78 -15.44
N SER A 327 -3.00 15.79 -14.55
CA SER A 327 -2.07 14.66 -14.50
C SER A 327 -2.21 13.73 -15.70
N VAL A 328 -3.44 13.43 -16.14
CA VAL A 328 -3.66 12.66 -17.37
C VAL A 328 -3.18 13.42 -18.62
N ARG A 329 -3.42 14.74 -18.69
CA ARG A 329 -2.88 15.58 -19.77
C ARG A 329 -1.38 15.55 -19.81
N TYR A 330 -0.71 15.69 -18.67
CA TYR A 330 0.74 15.60 -18.57
C TYR A 330 1.27 14.26 -19.13
N LEU A 331 0.69 13.13 -18.73
CA LEU A 331 1.11 11.80 -19.21
C LEU A 331 0.85 11.60 -20.70
N VAL A 332 -0.29 12.03 -21.22
CA VAL A 332 -0.65 11.86 -22.63
C VAL A 332 0.11 12.83 -23.53
N GLU A 333 0.15 14.12 -23.18
CA GLU A 333 0.70 15.18 -24.03
C GLU A 333 2.23 15.26 -23.94
N ALA A 334 2.82 15.09 -22.74
CA ALA A 334 4.27 15.21 -22.57
C ALA A 334 5.02 13.88 -22.68
N HIS A 335 4.39 12.76 -22.32
CA HIS A 335 5.03 11.43 -22.28
C HIS A 335 4.43 10.41 -23.26
N GLY A 336 3.43 10.80 -24.06
CA GLY A 336 2.87 9.94 -25.10
C GLY A 336 2.15 8.70 -24.57
N ALA A 337 1.60 8.76 -23.36
CA ALA A 337 0.85 7.64 -22.79
C ALA A 337 -0.34 7.24 -23.68
N ASP A 338 -0.44 5.95 -23.99
CA ASP A 338 -1.55 5.40 -24.79
C ASP A 338 -2.86 5.43 -24.01
N VAL A 339 -3.81 6.25 -24.47
CA VAL A 339 -5.14 6.41 -23.85
C VAL A 339 -5.97 5.13 -23.86
N ASN A 340 -5.63 4.17 -24.72
CA ASN A 340 -6.28 2.87 -24.83
C ASN A 340 -5.52 1.74 -24.12
N ALA A 341 -4.42 2.06 -23.41
CA ALA A 341 -3.70 1.08 -22.61
C ALA A 341 -4.63 0.35 -21.63
N ARG A 342 -4.33 -0.92 -21.37
CA ARG A 342 -5.16 -1.83 -20.57
C ARG A 342 -4.43 -2.22 -19.30
N ASP A 343 -5.06 -2.07 -18.15
CA ASP A 343 -4.51 -2.57 -16.88
C ASP A 343 -4.78 -4.08 -16.70
N LEU A 344 -4.37 -4.61 -15.55
CA LEU A 344 -4.51 -6.04 -15.20
C LEU A 344 -5.97 -6.54 -15.27
N ASN A 345 -6.94 -5.68 -14.93
CA ASN A 345 -8.37 -5.99 -14.97
C ASN A 345 -8.97 -5.75 -16.37
N GLY A 346 -8.16 -5.26 -17.31
CA GLY A 346 -8.59 -4.84 -18.63
C GLY A 346 -9.42 -3.57 -18.57
N TYR A 347 -9.06 -2.58 -17.77
CA TYR A 347 -9.67 -1.26 -17.85
C TYR A 347 -8.81 -0.31 -18.67
N THR A 348 -9.45 0.69 -19.27
CA THR A 348 -8.79 1.90 -19.79
C THR A 348 -8.89 3.03 -18.79
N ALA A 349 -8.14 4.11 -18.99
CA ALA A 349 -8.30 5.35 -18.23
C ALA A 349 -9.75 5.89 -18.25
N LEU A 350 -10.51 5.61 -19.31
CA LEU A 350 -11.90 6.03 -19.44
C LEU A 350 -12.84 5.27 -18.48
N HIS A 351 -12.55 3.99 -18.18
CA HIS A 351 -13.30 3.24 -17.15
C HIS A 351 -13.12 3.89 -15.76
N HIS A 352 -11.89 4.27 -15.43
CA HIS A 352 -11.56 4.94 -14.16
C HIS A 352 -12.19 6.33 -14.07
N ALA A 353 -12.24 7.09 -15.17
CA ALA A 353 -12.96 8.36 -15.24
C ALA A 353 -14.48 8.18 -15.03
N ALA A 354 -15.07 7.16 -15.67
CA ALA A 354 -16.49 6.82 -15.55
C ALA A 354 -16.87 6.41 -14.12
N ALA A 355 -16.02 5.64 -13.43
CA ALA A 355 -16.22 5.26 -12.02
C ALA A 355 -16.25 6.44 -11.04
N ARG A 356 -15.79 7.62 -11.48
CA ARG A 356 -15.77 8.88 -10.71
C ARG A 356 -16.84 9.88 -11.16
N GLY A 357 -17.57 9.58 -12.23
CA GLY A 357 -18.49 10.54 -12.87
C GLY A 357 -17.77 11.73 -13.52
N ASP A 358 -16.50 11.57 -13.89
CA ASP A 358 -15.64 12.65 -14.38
C ASP A 358 -15.83 12.88 -15.88
N ASN A 359 -16.93 13.56 -16.24
CA ASN A 359 -17.29 13.84 -17.63
C ASN A 359 -16.22 14.64 -18.37
N GLU A 360 -15.53 15.57 -17.70
CA GLU A 360 -14.48 16.38 -18.30
C GLU A 360 -13.30 15.51 -18.74
N LEU A 361 -12.85 14.58 -17.88
CA LEU A 361 -11.79 13.65 -18.23
C LEU A 361 -12.22 12.66 -19.33
N ILE A 362 -13.48 12.20 -19.31
CA ILE A 362 -14.02 11.32 -20.37
C ILE A 362 -13.96 12.03 -21.73
N GLU A 363 -14.48 13.25 -21.82
CA GLU A 363 -14.48 14.04 -23.06
C GLU A 363 -13.05 14.29 -23.55
N TYR A 364 -12.13 14.62 -22.64
CA TYR A 364 -10.71 14.76 -22.98
C TYR A 364 -10.13 13.47 -23.55
N LEU A 365 -10.30 12.33 -22.88
CA LEU A 365 -9.77 11.04 -23.33
C LEU A 365 -10.32 10.64 -24.71
N VAL A 366 -11.63 10.81 -24.93
CA VAL A 366 -12.26 10.56 -26.23
C VAL A 366 -11.72 11.51 -27.30
N SER A 367 -11.47 12.78 -26.98
CA SER A 367 -10.83 13.73 -27.90
C SER A 367 -9.40 13.32 -28.31
N ARG A 368 -8.76 12.47 -27.51
CA ARG A 368 -7.43 11.86 -27.79
C ARG A 368 -7.52 10.47 -28.41
N GLY A 369 -8.72 10.00 -28.75
CA GLY A 369 -8.94 8.72 -29.42
C GLY A 369 -9.17 7.54 -28.47
N ALA A 370 -9.53 7.78 -27.21
CA ALA A 370 -9.98 6.70 -26.32
C ALA A 370 -11.30 6.10 -26.83
N ASP A 371 -11.37 4.76 -26.89
CA ASP A 371 -12.58 4.04 -27.26
C ASP A 371 -13.52 3.86 -26.03
N PRO A 372 -14.73 4.43 -26.04
CA PRO A 372 -15.68 4.27 -24.93
C PRO A 372 -16.39 2.90 -24.93
N LEU A 373 -16.24 2.09 -25.99
CA LEU A 373 -16.97 0.83 -26.18
C LEU A 373 -16.26 -0.39 -25.58
N VAL A 374 -15.03 -0.22 -25.08
CA VAL A 374 -14.20 -1.33 -24.62
C VAL A 374 -14.77 -1.95 -23.34
N VAL A 375 -14.64 -3.27 -23.20
CA VAL A 375 -15.11 -4.04 -22.04
C VAL A 375 -13.95 -4.63 -21.23
N SER A 376 -14.10 -4.66 -19.91
CA SER A 376 -13.10 -5.26 -19.01
C SER A 376 -13.05 -6.78 -19.07
N ARG A 377 -12.07 -7.39 -18.39
CA ARG A 377 -11.98 -8.86 -18.28
C ARG A 377 -13.16 -9.48 -17.52
N ARG A 378 -13.90 -8.66 -16.75
CA ARG A 378 -15.15 -9.06 -16.09
C ARG A 378 -16.39 -8.70 -16.91
N GLY A 379 -16.21 -8.18 -18.13
CA GLY A 379 -17.29 -7.78 -19.02
C GLY A 379 -17.94 -6.43 -18.68
N GLN A 380 -17.31 -5.65 -17.79
CA GLN A 380 -17.83 -4.33 -17.42
C GLN A 380 -17.56 -3.35 -18.56
N THR A 381 -18.59 -2.62 -18.98
CA THR A 381 -18.45 -1.50 -19.92
C THR A 381 -18.08 -0.22 -19.17
N THR A 382 -17.72 0.82 -19.89
CA THR A 382 -17.53 2.16 -19.34
C THR A 382 -18.80 2.69 -18.66
N VAL A 383 -19.98 2.39 -19.22
CA VAL A 383 -21.28 2.74 -18.60
C VAL A 383 -21.50 2.00 -17.30
N ASP A 384 -21.14 0.71 -17.22
CA ASP A 384 -21.28 -0.06 -15.98
C ASP A 384 -20.45 0.54 -14.84
N MET A 385 -19.30 1.12 -15.15
CA MET A 385 -18.47 1.83 -14.16
C MET A 385 -19.16 3.10 -13.64
N ALA A 386 -19.85 3.85 -14.50
CA ALA A 386 -20.65 5.00 -14.09
C ALA A 386 -21.96 4.61 -13.37
N ASN A 387 -22.44 3.38 -13.58
CA ASN A 387 -23.71 2.88 -13.05
C ASN A 387 -23.59 2.13 -11.71
N GLY A 388 -22.52 2.35 -10.95
CA GLY A 388 -22.33 1.74 -9.63
C GLY A 388 -22.01 0.24 -9.71
N PRO A 389 -20.78 -0.14 -10.13
CA PRO A 389 -20.39 -1.53 -10.30
C PRO A 389 -20.28 -2.30 -8.97
N VAL A 390 -20.30 -1.58 -7.85
CA VAL A 390 -20.27 -2.12 -6.48
C VAL A 390 -21.33 -1.41 -5.63
N GLN A 391 -21.84 -2.08 -4.59
CA GLN A 391 -22.97 -1.64 -3.76
C GLN A 391 -22.83 -0.24 -3.11
N ARG A 392 -21.64 0.36 -3.10
CA ARG A 392 -21.28 1.51 -2.24
C ARG A 392 -21.11 2.83 -2.98
N ILE A 393 -21.37 2.87 -4.28
CA ILE A 393 -21.28 4.08 -5.09
C ILE A 393 -22.61 4.35 -5.73
N SER A 394 -23.12 5.56 -5.57
CA SER A 394 -24.32 5.98 -6.29
C SER A 394 -24.02 6.12 -7.78
N PRO A 395 -24.92 5.66 -8.68
CA PRO A 395 -24.78 5.89 -10.11
C PRO A 395 -24.63 7.37 -10.46
N PHE A 396 -23.96 7.68 -11.57
CA PHE A 396 -23.78 9.02 -12.13
C PHE A 396 -24.65 9.19 -13.40
N PRO A 397 -25.90 9.68 -13.30
CA PRO A 397 -26.84 9.70 -14.42
C PRO A 397 -26.35 10.49 -15.64
N GLU A 398 -25.68 11.62 -15.41
CA GLU A 398 -25.12 12.46 -16.47
C GLU A 398 -23.99 11.74 -17.22
N THR A 399 -23.14 11.01 -16.49
CA THR A 399 -22.05 10.22 -17.06
C THR A 399 -22.56 9.00 -17.82
N ILE A 400 -23.59 8.33 -17.30
CA ILE A 400 -24.28 7.24 -18.00
C ILE A 400 -24.82 7.74 -19.34
N ALA A 401 -25.58 8.84 -19.32
CA ALA A 401 -26.16 9.43 -20.53
C ALA A 401 -25.08 9.86 -21.54
N LEU A 402 -23.97 10.45 -21.06
CA LEU A 402 -22.84 10.83 -21.89
C LEU A 402 -22.25 9.61 -22.61
N LEU A 403 -21.93 8.54 -21.89
CA LEU A 403 -21.33 7.34 -22.45
C LEU A 403 -22.29 6.57 -23.38
N GLU A 404 -23.58 6.50 -23.03
CA GLU A 404 -24.61 5.93 -23.90
C GLU A 404 -24.74 6.74 -25.21
N SER A 405 -24.63 8.07 -25.15
CA SER A 405 -24.62 8.92 -26.36
C SER A 405 -23.41 8.66 -27.26
N MET A 406 -22.31 8.16 -26.69
CA MET A 406 -21.11 7.71 -27.42
C MET A 406 -21.23 6.27 -27.94
N GLY A 407 -22.37 5.60 -27.72
CA GLY A 407 -22.66 4.24 -28.17
C GLY A 407 -22.24 3.14 -27.20
N ALA A 408 -21.71 3.48 -26.02
CA ALA A 408 -21.34 2.49 -25.02
C ALA A 408 -22.59 1.85 -24.44
N LYS A 409 -22.57 0.52 -24.29
CA LYS A 409 -23.72 -0.25 -23.82
C LYS A 409 -23.81 -0.22 -22.30
N ASN A 410 -25.01 0.03 -21.78
CA ASN A 410 -25.35 -0.23 -20.38
C ASN A 410 -25.77 -1.69 -20.22
N ASN A 411 -25.09 -2.47 -19.36
CA ASN A 411 -25.52 -3.83 -19.09
C ASN A 411 -26.62 -3.91 -18.01
N HIS A 412 -26.97 -2.77 -17.40
CA HIS A 412 -27.98 -2.66 -16.33
C HIS A 412 -27.68 -3.55 -15.11
N ASN A 413 -26.38 -3.77 -14.82
CA ASN A 413 -25.90 -4.60 -13.71
C ASN A 413 -25.54 -3.77 -12.47
N CYS A 414 -26.25 -2.67 -12.26
CA CYS A 414 -26.03 -1.78 -11.12
C CYS A 414 -26.24 -2.55 -9.80
N GLN A 415 -25.27 -2.45 -8.89
CA GLN A 415 -25.30 -3.14 -7.59
C GLN A 415 -25.72 -2.22 -6.42
N SER A 416 -25.75 -0.92 -6.67
CA SER A 416 -26.06 0.14 -5.70
C SER A 416 -27.50 0.66 -5.78
N CYS A 417 -28.22 0.26 -6.82
CA CYS A 417 -29.67 0.32 -6.92
C CYS A 417 -30.25 -0.99 -6.36
#